data_AF-A0A482EWC6-F1
#
_entry.id   AF-A0A482EWC6-F1
#
_cell.length_a   1.000
_cell.length_b   1.000
_cell.length_c   1.000
_cell.angle_alpha   90.00
_cell.angle_beta   90.00
_cell.angle_gamma   90.00
#
_symmetry.space_group_name_H-M   'P 1'
#
loop_
_entity.id
_entity.type
_entity.pdbx_description
1 polymer ?
#
loop_
_entity_poly.entity_id
_entity_poly.type
_entity_poly.pdbx_seq_one_letter_code
_entity_poly.pdbx_strand_id
1 'polypeptide(L)'
;MPDLEELKKRRDQLTARIKHHEIREAAQARKRETKIKLLVGAAILSRVKKKGGLENSSIIQMMTSYLTRDTDIKDVLGTDGTGSEILKRLTQPDEGENQSTESPVTSFQE
;
A
#
# COMPACT_ATOMS: atom_id res chain seq x y z
N MET A 1 55.15 1.47 17.09
CA MET A 1 54.25 1.97 16.03
C MET A 1 53.48 0.78 15.49
N PRO A 2 52.17 0.87 15.22
CA PRO A 2 51.41 -0.28 14.76
C PRO A 2 52.01 -0.79 13.45
N ASP A 3 52.17 -2.11 13.37
CA ASP A 3 52.68 -2.78 12.17
C ASP A 3 51.69 -2.58 11.01
N LEU A 4 52.20 -2.46 9.79
CA LEU A 4 51.42 -2.10 8.60
C LEU A 4 50.31 -3.14 8.31
N GLU A 5 50.56 -4.40 8.65
CA GLU A 5 49.57 -5.48 8.55
C GLU A 5 48.43 -5.35 9.57
N GLU A 6 48.70 -4.85 10.78
CA GLU A 6 47.63 -4.58 11.76
C GLU A 6 46.69 -3.46 11.27
N LEU A 7 47.25 -2.43 10.63
CA LEU A 7 46.46 -1.34 10.04
C LEU A 7 45.59 -1.83 8.89
N LYS A 8 46.12 -2.68 8.00
CA LYS A 8 45.34 -3.33 6.91
C LYS A 8 44.21 -4.19 7.47
N LYS A 9 44.49 -5.03 8.47
CA LYS A 9 43.48 -5.88 9.11
C LYS A 9 42.36 -5.06 9.75
N ARG A 10 42.70 -3.97 10.43
CA ARG A 10 41.71 -3.03 11.01
C ARG A 10 40.87 -2.36 9.92
N ARG A 11 41.48 -1.91 8.82
CA ARG A 11 40.76 -1.37 7.66
C ARG A 11 39.74 -2.37 7.15
N ASP A 12 40.16 -3.62 6.91
CA ASP A 12 39.27 -4.64 6.33
C ASP A 12 38.10 -4.98 7.26
N GLN A 13 38.35 -5.03 8.58
CA GLN A 13 37.30 -5.19 9.58
C GLN A 13 36.30 -4.02 9.57
N LEU A 14 36.79 -2.77 9.46
CA LEU A 14 35.94 -1.60 9.37
C LEU A 14 35.14 -1.58 8.07
N THR A 15 35.76 -1.89 6.93
CA THR A 15 35.09 -2.00 5.64
C THR A 15 33.99 -3.06 5.65
N ALA A 16 34.24 -4.22 6.26
CA ALA A 16 33.21 -5.25 6.41
C ALA A 16 32.02 -4.77 7.27
N ARG A 17 32.29 -4.08 8.38
CA ARG A 17 31.24 -3.50 9.24
C ARG A 17 30.43 -2.43 8.52
N ILE A 18 31.08 -1.55 7.77
CA ILE A 18 30.43 -0.52 6.96
C ILE A 18 29.48 -1.18 5.96
N LYS A 19 29.98 -2.16 5.19
CA LYS A 19 29.15 -2.89 4.21
C LYS A 19 27.94 -3.56 4.85
N HIS A 20 28.10 -4.18 6.01
CA HIS A 20 26.98 -4.77 6.74
C HIS A 20 25.94 -3.73 7.17
N HIS A 21 26.39 -2.56 7.64
CA HIS A 21 25.50 -1.45 7.97
C HIS A 21 24.77 -0.91 6.75
N GLU A 22 25.47 -0.68 5.64
CA GLU A 22 24.87 -0.19 4.38
C GLU A 22 23.78 -1.14 3.86
N ILE A 23 24.05 -2.46 3.87
CA ILE A 23 23.04 -3.46 3.47
C ILE A 23 21.81 -3.39 4.37
N ARG A 24 22.01 -3.24 5.68
CA ARG A 24 20.92 -3.13 6.65
C ARG A 24 20.10 -1.87 6.45
N GLU A 25 20.75 -0.73 6.25
CA GLU A 25 20.08 0.55 5.99
C GLU A 25 19.30 0.51 4.69
N ALA A 26 19.89 -0.01 3.61
CA ALA A 26 19.21 -0.19 2.33
C ALA A 26 17.98 -1.11 2.47
N ALA A 27 18.08 -2.20 3.25
CA ALA A 27 16.95 -3.07 3.53
C ALA A 27 15.84 -2.36 4.33
N GLN A 28 16.20 -1.54 5.33
CA GLN A 28 15.24 -0.75 6.09
C GLN A 28 14.57 0.35 5.24
N ALA A 29 15.32 1.00 4.35
CA ALA A 29 14.80 1.99 3.41
C ALA A 29 13.76 1.35 2.48
N ARG A 30 14.08 0.20 1.85
CA ARG A 30 13.14 -0.55 1.00
C ARG A 30 11.87 -0.96 1.76
N LYS A 31 11.98 -1.38 3.02
CA LYS A 31 10.82 -1.70 3.87
C LYS A 31 9.95 -0.47 4.10
N ARG A 32 10.55 0.68 4.40
CA ARG A 32 9.82 1.93 4.62
C ARG A 32 9.12 2.40 3.35
N GLU A 33 9.80 2.34 2.21
CA GLU A 33 9.23 2.68 0.91
C GLU A 33 8.04 1.78 0.57
N THR A 34 8.18 0.46 0.75
CA THR A 34 7.09 -0.52 0.55
C THR A 34 5.89 -0.22 1.45
N LYS A 35 6.15 0.09 2.72
CA LYS A 35 5.09 0.49 3.67
C LYS A 35 4.35 1.74 3.20
N ILE A 36 5.06 2.75 2.70
CA ILE A 36 4.44 3.99 2.20
C ILE A 36 3.55 3.67 0.98
N LYS A 37 4.05 2.91 0.00
CA LYS A 37 3.28 2.52 -1.18
C LYS A 37 1.99 1.78 -0.81
N LEU A 38 2.08 0.84 0.14
CA LEU A 38 0.94 0.09 0.64
C LEU A 38 -0.08 0.98 1.37
N LEU A 39 0.37 1.88 2.24
CA LEU A 39 -0.51 2.78 2.99
C LEU A 39 -1.20 3.79 2.06
N VAL A 40 -0.48 4.38 1.12
CA VAL A 40 -1.04 5.31 0.14
C VAL A 40 -2.05 4.59 -0.77
N GLY A 41 -1.70 3.40 -1.27
CA GLY A 41 -2.62 2.58 -2.06
C GLY A 41 -3.90 2.23 -1.29
N ALA A 42 -3.76 1.77 -0.04
CA ALA A 42 -4.91 1.46 0.83
C ALA A 42 -5.80 2.69 1.07
N ALA A 43 -5.21 3.87 1.30
CA ALA A 43 -5.95 5.11 1.48
C ALA A 43 -6.72 5.51 0.21
N ILE A 44 -6.12 5.35 -0.97
CA ILE A 44 -6.78 5.60 -2.25
C ILE A 44 -7.95 4.64 -2.45
N LEU A 45 -7.77 3.34 -2.22
CA LEU A 45 -8.84 2.34 -2.33
C LEU A 45 -10.00 2.65 -1.38
N SER A 46 -9.71 3.02 -0.13
CA SER A 46 -10.73 3.45 0.83
C SER A 46 -11.47 4.71 0.37
N ARG A 47 -10.76 5.67 -0.24
CA ARG A 47 -11.37 6.87 -0.80
C ARG A 47 -12.31 6.55 -1.97
N VAL A 48 -11.92 5.64 -2.86
CA VAL A 48 -12.77 5.17 -3.97
C VAL A 48 -14.03 4.51 -3.41
N LYS A 49 -13.85 3.61 -2.42
CA LYS A 49 -14.96 2.95 -1.72
C LYS A 49 -15.99 3.95 -1.18
N LYS A 50 -15.52 4.97 -0.45
CA LYS A 50 -16.38 6.03 0.11
C LYS A 50 -17.05 6.93 -0.92
N LYS A 51 -16.51 7.00 -2.14
CA LYS A 51 -17.04 7.85 -3.22
C LYS A 51 -18.01 7.11 -4.14
N GLY A 52 -18.44 5.91 -3.77
CA GLY A 52 -19.39 5.12 -4.56
C GLY A 52 -18.72 4.19 -5.57
N GLY A 53 -17.50 3.73 -5.28
CA GLY A 53 -16.82 2.68 -6.04
C GLY A 53 -16.13 3.14 -7.32
N LEU A 54 -15.75 2.16 -8.15
CA LEU A 54 -14.91 2.38 -9.33
C LEU A 54 -15.56 3.32 -10.36
N GLU A 55 -16.86 3.14 -10.62
CA GLU A 55 -17.65 3.95 -11.57
C GLU A 55 -17.57 5.45 -11.28
N ASN A 56 -17.49 5.81 -9.99
CA ASN A 56 -17.43 7.21 -9.53
C ASN A 56 -15.99 7.69 -9.29
N SER A 57 -15.00 6.99 -9.86
CA SER A 57 -13.58 7.29 -9.64
C SER A 57 -12.78 7.27 -10.93
N SER A 58 -11.73 8.09 -10.99
CA SER A 58 -10.78 8.09 -12.11
C SER A 58 -9.66 7.04 -11.96
N ILE A 59 -9.80 6.08 -11.04
CA ILE A 59 -8.70 5.18 -10.71
C ILE A 59 -8.37 4.22 -11.85
N ILE A 60 -9.38 3.76 -12.60
CA ILE A 60 -9.17 2.91 -13.78
C ILE A 60 -8.32 3.64 -14.80
N GLN A 61 -8.71 4.86 -15.19
CA GLN A 61 -7.96 5.69 -16.14
C GLN A 61 -6.53 5.98 -15.65
N MET A 62 -6.37 6.25 -14.35
CA MET A 62 -5.05 6.44 -13.75
C MET A 62 -4.21 5.17 -13.85
N MET A 63 -4.74 3.99 -13.52
CA MET A 63 -3.99 2.75 -13.58
C MET A 63 -3.60 2.39 -15.01
N THR A 64 -4.48 2.64 -16.00
CA THR A 64 -4.18 2.43 -17.42
C THR A 64 -2.97 3.25 -17.90
N SER A 65 -2.73 4.45 -17.36
CA SER A 65 -1.57 5.26 -17.76
C SER A 65 -0.27 4.87 -17.06
N TYR A 66 -0.33 4.23 -15.89
CA TYR A 66 0.86 3.83 -15.12
C TYR A 66 1.30 2.38 -15.41
N LEU A 67 0.37 1.48 -15.70
CA LEU A 67 0.66 0.07 -15.92
C LEU A 67 1.14 -0.15 -17.36
N THR A 68 2.32 -0.75 -17.50
CA THR A 68 2.96 -0.97 -18.82
C THR A 68 3.11 -2.44 -19.16
N ARG A 69 2.97 -3.34 -18.19
CA ARG A 69 3.11 -4.78 -18.36
C ARG A 69 1.74 -5.43 -18.47
N ASP A 70 1.56 -6.28 -19.47
CA ASP A 70 0.28 -6.98 -19.71
C ASP A 70 -0.21 -7.78 -18.49
N THR A 71 0.73 -8.37 -17.73
CA THR A 71 0.41 -9.09 -16.49
C THR A 71 -0.21 -8.16 -15.44
N ASP A 72 0.41 -7.00 -15.22
CA ASP A 72 -0.01 -6.05 -14.19
C ASP A 72 -1.32 -5.38 -14.60
N ILE A 73 -1.46 -5.06 -15.89
CA ILE A 73 -2.70 -4.57 -16.50
C ILE A 73 -3.83 -5.57 -16.23
N LYS A 74 -3.62 -6.86 -16.54
CA LYS A 74 -4.64 -7.89 -16.32
C LYS A 74 -4.99 -8.08 -14.84
N ASP A 75 -4.00 -8.05 -13.96
CA ASP A 75 -4.19 -8.24 -12.52
C ASP A 75 -4.98 -7.09 -11.87
N VAL A 76 -4.82 -5.86 -12.37
CA VAL A 76 -5.48 -4.67 -11.82
C VAL A 76 -6.77 -4.33 -12.55
N LEU A 77 -6.75 -4.32 -13.89
CA LEU A 77 -7.85 -3.85 -14.74
C LEU A 77 -8.77 -4.99 -15.23
N GLY A 78 -8.37 -6.25 -15.07
CA GLY A 78 -9.11 -7.38 -15.65
C GLY A 78 -8.96 -7.46 -17.16
N THR A 79 -9.70 -8.39 -17.78
CA THR A 79 -9.68 -8.59 -19.24
C THR A 79 -10.56 -7.60 -20.01
N ASP A 80 -11.52 -6.98 -19.32
CA ASP A 80 -12.48 -6.02 -19.88
C ASP A 80 -12.07 -4.55 -19.63
N GLY A 81 -11.01 -4.32 -18.84
CA GLY A 81 -10.52 -2.99 -18.53
C GLY A 81 -11.35 -2.24 -17.47
N THR A 82 -12.35 -2.88 -16.86
CA THR A 82 -13.26 -2.23 -15.88
C THR A 82 -12.80 -2.39 -14.43
N GLY A 83 -11.68 -3.08 -14.22
CA GLY A 83 -11.17 -3.46 -12.90
C GLY A 83 -11.28 -4.97 -12.70
N SER A 84 -10.23 -5.56 -12.11
CA SER A 84 -10.27 -6.97 -11.73
C SER A 84 -11.28 -7.22 -10.61
N GLU A 85 -11.70 -8.47 -10.47
CA GLU A 85 -12.63 -8.89 -9.40
C GLU A 85 -12.11 -8.53 -8.00
N ILE A 86 -10.79 -8.56 -7.81
CA ILE A 86 -10.16 -8.16 -6.55
C ILE A 86 -10.33 -6.65 -6.34
N LEU A 87 -10.02 -5.83 -7.36
CA LEU A 87 -10.14 -4.39 -7.27
C LEU A 87 -11.60 -3.95 -7.02
N LYS A 88 -12.55 -4.55 -7.73
CA LYS A 88 -14.00 -4.33 -7.53
C LYS A 88 -14.40 -4.59 -6.09
N ARG A 89 -14.05 -5.75 -5.52
CA ARG A 89 -14.35 -6.09 -4.11
C ARG A 89 -13.71 -5.12 -3.11
N LEU A 90 -12.50 -4.62 -3.38
CA LEU A 90 -11.81 -3.68 -2.47
C LEU A 90 -12.43 -2.27 -2.50
N THR A 91 -13.25 -1.97 -3.50
CA THR A 91 -13.76 -0.62 -3.78
C THR A 91 -15.28 -0.54 -3.82
N GLN A 92 -16.00 -1.66 -3.78
CA GLN A 92 -17.46 -1.66 -3.59
C GLN A 92 -17.81 -0.99 -2.27
N PRO A 93 -18.71 0.02 -2.25
CA PRO A 93 -19.18 0.61 -1.00
C PRO A 93 -19.77 -0.46 -0.09
N ASP A 94 -19.64 -0.28 1.23
CA ASP A 94 -20.28 -1.18 2.18
C ASP A 94 -21.79 -0.99 2.09
N GLU A 95 -22.50 -1.94 1.51
CA GLU A 95 -23.96 -2.00 1.60
C GLU A 95 -24.34 -2.36 3.04
N GLY A 96 -24.37 -1.38 3.96
CA GLY A 96 -24.69 -1.70 5.36
C GLY A 96 -24.61 -0.63 6.46
N GLU A 97 -24.15 0.60 6.25
CA GLU A 97 -24.16 1.63 7.32
C GLU A 97 -25.35 2.60 7.22
N ASN A 98 -26.56 2.07 7.01
CA ASN A 98 -27.83 2.78 7.22
C ASN A 98 -28.82 1.83 7.91
N GLN A 99 -28.49 1.39 9.13
CA GLN A 99 -29.48 0.85 10.06
C GLN A 99 -29.62 1.83 11.23
N SER A 100 -30.63 2.67 11.09
CA SER A 100 -31.47 3.27 12.13
C SER A 100 -31.02 3.04 13.58
N THR A 101 -30.35 4.04 14.16
CA THR A 101 -30.50 4.32 15.59
C THR A 101 -31.68 5.28 15.79
N GLU A 102 -32.88 4.86 15.36
CA GLU A 102 -34.11 5.43 15.91
C GLU A 102 -34.63 4.42 16.94
N SER A 103 -34.17 4.58 18.18
CA SER A 103 -34.81 3.95 19.32
C SER A 103 -36.24 4.52 19.43
N PRO A 104 -37.29 3.69 19.56
CA PRO A 104 -38.64 4.20 19.75
C PRO A 104 -38.71 4.93 21.09
N VAL A 105 -39.11 6.20 21.05
CA VAL A 105 -39.55 6.94 22.23
C VAL A 105 -40.74 6.18 22.81
N THR A 106 -40.52 5.41 23.87
CA THR A 106 -41.62 4.91 24.69
C THR A 106 -41.87 5.93 25.78
N SER A 107 -42.78 6.84 25.50
CA SER A 107 -43.44 7.70 26.47
C SER A 107 -44.14 6.81 27.51
N PHE A 108 -43.61 6.75 28.72
CA PHE A 108 -44.37 6.25 29.87
C PHE A 108 -45.31 7.37 30.34
N GLN A 109 -46.61 7.16 30.17
CA GLN A 109 -47.68 7.91 30.84
C GLN A 109 -48.36 7.00 31.87
N GLU A 110 -48.75 7.65 32.97
CA GLU A 110 -49.55 7.24 34.14
C GLU A 110 -48.85 6.44 35.26
#